data_AF-X0SNI6-F1
#
_entry.id   AF-X0SNI6-F1
#
_cell.length_a   1.000
_cell.length_b   1.000
_cell.length_c   1.000
_cell.angle_alpha   90.00
_cell.angle_beta   90.00
_cell.angle_gamma   90.00
#
_symmetry.space_group_name_H-M   'P 1'
#
loop_
_entity.id
_entity.type
_entity.pdbx_description
1 polymer ?
#
loop_
_entity_poly.entity_id
_entity_poly.type
_entity_poly.pdbx_seq_one_letter_code
_entity_poly.pdbx_strand_id
1 'polypeptide(L)'
;MMTEESSERRHGNNERNQLPDRLLTVREVADRLHVHTNTARRWSDLGLIKSYRVGPRGDRRYRAEDLNSFITTIKPNLGGAALIVDDDPRIRQLMTDAVLDHGYKVVAVDSGESALEE
;
A
#
# COMPACT_ATOMS: atom_id res chain seq x y z
N MET A 1 43.69 9.81 -45.56
CA MET A 1 44.17 9.34 -44.25
C MET A 1 43.16 9.88 -43.23
N MET A 2 42.01 9.23 -42.93
CA MET A 2 41.77 7.88 -42.35
C MET A 2 42.71 7.67 -41.15
N THR A 3 42.26 7.66 -39.90
CA THR A 3 41.30 6.75 -39.21
C THR A 3 40.43 7.55 -38.19
N GLU A 4 39.12 7.39 -37.94
CA GLU A 4 38.25 6.24 -37.60
C GLU A 4 38.68 5.40 -36.40
N GLU A 5 38.06 5.65 -35.24
CA GLU A 5 37.63 4.65 -34.24
C GLU A 5 36.53 5.34 -33.39
N SER A 6 35.24 5.04 -33.59
CA SER A 6 34.47 4.00 -32.86
C SER A 6 34.60 4.18 -31.34
N SER A 7 33.59 4.14 -30.47
CA SER A 7 32.21 3.70 -30.53
C SER A 7 31.71 3.81 -29.09
N GLU A 8 30.76 4.70 -28.78
CA GLU A 8 29.95 4.56 -27.56
C GLU A 8 28.47 4.65 -27.92
N ARG A 9 28.01 3.61 -28.63
CA ARG A 9 26.62 3.16 -28.52
C ARG A 9 26.48 2.41 -27.21
N ARG A 10 25.78 2.91 -26.19
CA ARG A 10 25.03 2.08 -25.21
C ARG A 10 23.87 2.85 -24.57
N HIS A 11 22.67 2.32 -24.84
CA HIS A 11 21.40 2.48 -24.11
C HIS A 11 20.52 3.70 -24.39
N GLY A 12 20.00 3.76 -25.62
CA GLY A 12 18.58 4.09 -25.79
C GLY A 12 17.75 3.00 -25.10
N ASN A 13 17.22 3.31 -23.92
CA ASN A 13 16.21 2.48 -23.23
C ASN A 13 15.55 3.29 -22.10
N ASN A 14 15.02 4.47 -22.40
CA ASN A 14 14.04 5.09 -21.50
C ASN A 14 12.84 5.67 -22.25
N GLU A 15 12.50 5.08 -23.39
CA GLU A 15 11.15 5.10 -23.91
C GLU A 15 10.39 3.94 -23.27
N ARG A 16 10.26 3.92 -21.93
CA ARG A 16 9.17 3.19 -21.27
C ARG A 16 7.89 3.94 -21.59
N ASN A 17 7.50 3.80 -22.85
CA ASN A 17 6.15 3.75 -23.38
C ASN A 17 5.14 4.16 -22.30
N GLN A 18 4.91 5.46 -22.19
CA GLN A 18 3.79 6.05 -21.46
C GLN A 18 2.52 5.69 -22.25
N LEU A 19 2.23 4.39 -22.33
CA LEU A 19 0.88 3.95 -22.63
C LEU A 19 0.01 4.55 -21.54
N PRO A 20 -1.13 5.17 -21.88
CA PRO A 20 -2.05 5.68 -20.86
C PRO A 20 -2.31 4.59 -19.83
N ASP A 21 -2.20 4.91 -18.55
CA ASP A 21 -2.31 3.95 -17.44
C ASP A 21 -3.39 2.93 -17.74
N ARG A 22 -2.97 1.68 -17.93
CA ARG A 22 -3.89 0.62 -18.33
C ARG A 22 -5.03 0.54 -17.32
N LEU A 23 -6.24 0.83 -17.80
CA LEU A 23 -7.46 0.73 -17.00
C LEU A 23 -7.88 -0.73 -16.90
N LEU A 24 -7.82 -1.27 -15.70
CA LEU A 24 -8.23 -2.63 -15.38
C LEU A 24 -9.76 -2.70 -15.23
N THR A 25 -10.31 -3.83 -15.62
CA THR A 25 -11.67 -4.26 -15.31
C THR A 25 -11.77 -4.75 -13.87
N VAL A 26 -12.99 -4.83 -13.33
CA VAL A 26 -13.25 -5.46 -12.01
C VAL A 26 -12.72 -6.90 -11.97
N ARG A 27 -12.79 -7.63 -13.08
CA ARG A 27 -12.30 -9.02 -13.16
C ARG A 27 -10.79 -9.08 -13.02
N GLU A 28 -10.05 -8.28 -13.77
CA GLU A 28 -8.58 -8.22 -13.66
C GLU A 28 -8.12 -7.82 -12.25
N VAL A 29 -8.84 -6.89 -11.59
CA VAL A 29 -8.57 -6.55 -10.19
C VAL A 29 -8.80 -7.73 -9.26
N ALA A 30 -9.94 -8.42 -9.42
CA ALA A 30 -10.31 -9.58 -8.62
C ALA A 30 -9.30 -10.73 -8.76
N ASP A 31 -8.90 -11.03 -10.00
CA ASP A 31 -7.91 -12.05 -10.32
C ASP A 31 -6.55 -11.71 -9.68
N ARG A 32 -6.13 -10.44 -9.74
CA ARG A 32 -4.85 -9.98 -9.18
C ARG A 32 -4.81 -9.99 -7.64
N LEU A 33 -5.95 -9.72 -7.01
CA LEU A 33 -6.08 -9.73 -5.55
C LEU A 33 -6.49 -11.11 -5.01
N HIS A 34 -6.71 -12.11 -5.88
CA HIS A 34 -7.21 -13.43 -5.53
C HIS A 34 -8.50 -13.39 -4.69
N VAL A 35 -9.44 -12.52 -5.07
CA VAL A 35 -10.76 -12.40 -4.44
C VAL A 35 -11.88 -12.58 -5.46
N HIS A 36 -13.10 -12.82 -4.99
CA HIS A 36 -14.26 -12.84 -5.86
C HIS A 36 -14.58 -11.44 -6.42
N THR A 37 -15.10 -11.36 -7.64
CA THR A 37 -15.44 -10.11 -8.34
C THR A 37 -16.40 -9.22 -7.53
N ASN A 38 -17.34 -9.81 -6.80
CA ASN A 38 -18.26 -9.07 -5.91
C ASN A 38 -17.53 -8.44 -4.71
N THR A 39 -16.48 -9.09 -4.19
CA THR A 39 -15.66 -8.55 -3.11
C THR A 39 -14.89 -7.33 -3.60
N ALA A 40 -14.28 -7.40 -4.78
CA ALA A 40 -13.62 -6.25 -5.40
C ALA A 40 -14.58 -5.07 -5.61
N ARG A 41 -15.83 -5.32 -6.05
CA ARG A 41 -16.87 -4.29 -6.16
C ARG A 41 -17.18 -3.66 -4.80
N ARG A 42 -17.44 -4.48 -3.78
CA ARG A 42 -17.71 -4.01 -2.41
C ARG A 42 -16.59 -3.13 -1.87
N TRP A 43 -15.33 -3.54 -2.03
CA TRP A 43 -14.18 -2.73 -1.63
C TRP A 43 -14.11 -1.40 -2.37
N SER A 44 -14.53 -1.37 -3.63
CA SER A 44 -14.61 -0.13 -4.40
C SER A 44 -15.77 0.77 -3.95
N ASP A 45 -16.90 0.19 -3.57
CA ASP A 45 -18.06 0.91 -3.02
C ASP A 45 -17.76 1.50 -1.64
N LEU A 46 -16.95 0.80 -0.85
CA LEU A 46 -16.43 1.27 0.43
C LEU A 46 -15.27 2.27 0.29
N GLY A 47 -14.81 2.55 -0.93
CA GLY A 47 -13.69 3.46 -1.19
C GLY A 47 -12.30 2.90 -0.85
N LEU A 48 -12.18 1.62 -0.48
CA LEU A 48 -10.91 0.96 -0.17
C LEU A 48 -10.01 0.85 -1.40
N ILE A 49 -10.60 0.56 -2.56
CA ILE A 49 -9.91 0.58 -3.85
C ILE A 49 -10.51 1.69 -4.70
N LYS A 50 -9.67 2.62 -5.11
CA LYS A 50 -10.09 3.72 -5.98
C LYS A 50 -10.56 3.17 -7.32
N SER A 51 -11.72 3.64 -7.76
CA SER A 51 -12.32 3.23 -9.03
C SER A 51 -12.98 4.42 -9.73
N TYR A 52 -13.08 4.31 -11.05
CA TYR A 52 -13.60 5.34 -11.93
C TYR A 52 -14.78 4.79 -12.71
N ARG A 53 -15.77 5.64 -12.98
CA ARG A 53 -16.91 5.31 -13.85
C ARG A 53 -16.63 5.87 -15.23
N VAL A 54 -16.66 5.02 -16.25
CA VAL A 54 -16.28 5.38 -17.61
C VAL A 54 -17.43 5.10 -18.58
N GLY A 55 -17.67 6.06 -19.46
CA GLY A 55 -18.66 5.98 -20.53
C GLY A 55 -20.12 6.09 -20.07
N PRO A 56 -21.08 6.10 -21.00
CA PRO A 56 -22.50 6.33 -20.72
C PRO A 56 -23.14 5.26 -19.81
N ARG A 57 -22.62 4.03 -19.82
CA ARG A 57 -23.09 2.93 -18.97
C ARG A 57 -22.52 2.98 -17.54
N GLY A 58 -21.51 3.82 -17.29
CA GLY A 58 -20.86 3.90 -15.97
C GLY A 58 -20.05 2.65 -15.62
N ASP A 59 -19.33 2.09 -16.59
CA ASP A 59 -18.48 0.93 -16.37
C ASP A 59 -17.40 1.25 -15.35
N ARG A 60 -17.20 0.34 -14.39
CA ARG A 60 -16.18 0.52 -13.36
C ARG A 60 -14.80 0.13 -13.90
N ARG A 61 -13.84 1.05 -13.78
CA ARG A 61 -12.45 0.89 -14.20
C ARG A 61 -11.50 1.29 -13.08
N TYR A 62 -10.30 0.72 -13.10
CA TYR A 62 -9.29 0.93 -12.07
C TYR A 62 -7.96 1.25 -12.73
N ARG A 63 -7.23 2.23 -12.20
CA ARG A 63 -5.86 2.44 -12.65
C ARG A 63 -4.97 1.37 -12.02
N ALA A 64 -4.04 0.83 -12.79
CA ALA A 64 -3.08 -0.14 -12.27
C ALA A 64 -2.24 0.44 -11.12
N GLU A 65 -1.90 1.72 -11.18
CA GLU A 65 -1.19 2.45 -10.12
C GLU A 65 -1.96 2.50 -8.80
N ASP A 66 -3.25 2.87 -8.81
CA ASP A 66 -4.08 2.92 -7.61
C ASP A 66 -4.20 1.55 -6.93
N LEU A 67 -4.31 0.49 -7.74
CA LEU A 67 -4.34 -0.88 -7.23
C LEU A 67 -2.99 -1.29 -6.61
N ASN A 68 -1.87 -0.88 -7.21
CA ASN A 68 -0.54 -1.14 -6.64
C ASN A 68 -0.33 -0.40 -5.32
N SER A 69 -0.80 0.85 -5.23
CA SER A 69 -0.78 1.64 -4.00
C SER A 69 -1.59 0.95 -2.91
N PHE A 70 -2.81 0.49 -3.23
CA PHE A 70 -3.64 -0.30 -2.30
C PHE A 70 -2.88 -1.52 -1.75
N ILE A 71 -2.30 -2.35 -2.62
CA ILE A 71 -1.54 -3.55 -2.20
C ILE A 71 -0.36 -3.18 -1.29
N THR A 72 0.30 -2.06 -1.55
CA THR A 72 1.42 -1.58 -0.74
C THR A 72 0.95 -1.10 0.64
N THR A 73 -0.22 -0.46 0.72
CA THR A 73 -0.83 -0.03 1.98
C THR A 73 -1.30 -1.19 2.86
N ILE A 74 -1.65 -2.35 2.29
CA ILE A 74 -2.01 -3.57 3.06
C ILE A 74 -0.78 -4.44 3.37
N LYS A 75 0.45 -3.94 3.18
CA LYS A 75 1.56 -4.56 3.90
C LYS A 75 1.19 -4.50 5.39
N PRO A 76 1.25 -5.62 6.13
CA PRO A 76 1.10 -5.56 7.58
C PRO A 76 2.05 -4.47 8.03
N ASN A 77 1.56 -3.53 8.85
CA ASN A 77 2.39 -2.48 9.41
C ASN A 77 3.50 -3.14 10.23
N LEU A 78 4.58 -3.58 9.58
CA LEU A 78 5.84 -4.05 10.16
C LEU A 78 6.58 -2.83 10.74
N GLY A 79 5.86 -2.04 11.54
CA GLY A 79 6.22 -0.67 11.90
C GLY A 79 5.09 0.19 12.49
N GLY A 80 3.89 -0.35 12.73
CA GLY A 80 2.75 0.44 13.25
C GLY A 80 3.06 1.01 14.65
N ALA A 81 2.47 2.14 15.01
CA ALA A 81 2.59 2.67 16.37
C ALA A 81 1.50 2.07 17.27
N ALA A 82 1.87 1.62 18.47
CA ALA A 82 0.96 1.12 19.48
C ALA A 82 1.14 1.93 20.77
N LEU A 83 0.03 2.41 21.32
CA LEU A 83 -0.04 3.05 22.62
C LEU A 83 -0.55 2.05 23.64
N ILE A 84 0.23 1.79 24.68
CA ILE A 84 -0.12 0.89 25.78
C ILE A 84 -0.37 1.74 27.02
N VAL A 85 -1.59 1.66 27.56
CA VAL A 85 -2.01 2.38 28.78
C VAL A 85 -2.40 1.34 29.82
N ASP A 86 -1.53 1.12 30.80
CA ASP A 86 -1.77 0.15 31.88
C ASP A 86 -1.06 0.63 33.15
N ASP A 87 -1.74 0.57 34.29
CA ASP A 87 -1.26 1.04 35.58
C ASP A 87 -0.35 0.01 36.29
N ASP A 88 -0.42 -1.29 35.93
CA ASP A 88 0.52 -2.30 36.40
C ASP A 88 1.79 -2.32 35.51
N PRO A 89 2.98 -2.01 36.08
CA PRO A 89 4.22 -1.96 35.32
C PRO A 89 4.63 -3.30 34.69
N ARG A 90 4.20 -4.44 35.25
CA ARG A 90 4.53 -5.78 34.73
C ARG A 90 3.69 -6.12 33.51
N ILE A 91 2.40 -5.77 33.51
CA ILE A 91 1.53 -5.99 32.35
C ILE A 91 1.96 -5.05 31.22
N ARG A 92 2.22 -3.77 31.53
CA ARG A 92 2.74 -2.80 30.57
C ARG A 92 4.02 -3.30 29.89
N GLN A 93 4.99 -3.79 30.67
CA GLN A 93 6.24 -4.32 30.14
C GLN A 93 6.04 -5.55 29.26
N LEU A 94 5.22 -6.51 29.69
CA LEU A 94 4.88 -7.70 28.89
C LEU A 94 4.26 -7.32 27.53
N MET A 95 3.34 -6.35 27.53
CA MET A 95 2.69 -5.87 26.32
C MET A 95 3.67 -5.11 25.42
N THR A 96 4.56 -4.29 26.00
CA THR A 96 5.60 -3.58 25.25
C THR A 96 6.53 -4.54 24.52
N ASP A 97 7.03 -5.56 25.21
CA ASP A 97 7.95 -6.55 24.64
C ASP A 97 7.28 -7.34 23.51
N ALA A 98 6.05 -7.81 23.75
CA ALA A 98 5.30 -8.55 22.74
C ALA A 98 5.06 -7.72 21.47
N VAL A 99 4.78 -6.43 21.62
CA VAL A 99 4.44 -5.57 20.48
C VAL A 99 5.71 -5.11 19.73
N LEU A 100 6.81 -4.84 20.43
CA LEU A 100 8.12 -4.55 19.83
C LEU A 100 8.65 -5.72 18.99
N ASP A 101 8.52 -6.96 19.47
CA ASP A 101 8.95 -8.18 18.75
C ASP A 101 8.22 -8.39 17.42
N HIS A 102 7.02 -7.82 17.28
CA HIS A 102 6.24 -7.84 16.04
C HIS A 102 6.51 -6.62 15.14
N GLY A 103 7.54 -5.83 15.46
CA GLY A 103 8.04 -4.72 14.66
C GLY A 103 7.25 -3.42 14.81
N TYR A 104 6.39 -3.29 15.82
CA TYR A 104 5.66 -2.06 16.10
C TYR A 104 6.52 -1.07 16.88
N LYS A 105 6.30 0.23 16.68
CA LYS A 105 6.81 1.27 17.57
C LYS A 105 5.86 1.37 18.76
N VAL A 106 6.37 1.30 19.98
CA VAL A 106 5.54 1.36 21.19
C VAL A 106 5.80 2.64 21.96
N VAL A 107 4.70 3.27 22.41
CA VAL A 107 4.69 4.25 23.50
C VAL A 107 3.91 3.61 24.64
N ALA A 108 4.53 3.53 25.81
CA ALA A 108 3.94 2.91 26.99
C ALA A 108 3.80 3.97 28.08
N VAL A 109 2.57 4.21 28.51
CA VAL A 109 2.22 5.21 29.53
C VAL A 109 1.49 4.52 30.67
N ASP A 110 1.61 5.09 31.86
CA ASP A 110 1.00 4.55 33.08
C ASP A 110 -0.46 4.98 33.28
N SER A 111 -0.92 5.97 32.52
CA SER A 111 -2.26 6.54 32.66
C SER A 111 -2.76 7.17 31.37
N GLY A 112 -4.09 7.31 31.26
CA GLY A 112 -4.74 7.99 30.14
C GLY A 112 -4.50 9.50 30.12
N GLU A 113 -4.08 10.10 31.25
CA GLU A 113 -3.71 11.51 31.32
C GLU A 113 -2.35 11.74 30.65
N SER A 114 -1.36 10.90 30.99
CA SER A 114 -0.04 10.91 30.34
C SER A 114 -0.07 10.48 28.87
N ALA A 115 -1.11 9.72 28.46
CA ALA A 115 -1.33 9.32 27.08
C ALA A 115 -1.64 10.48 26.11
N LEU A 116 -2.11 11.62 26.64
CA LEU A 116 -2.50 12.78 25.82
C LEU A 116 -1.32 13.72 25.51
N GLU A 117 -0.16 13.51 26.16
CA GLU A 117 1.02 14.37 26.07
C GLU A 117 2.14 13.79 25.16
N GLU A 118 1.96 12.57 24.64
CA GLU A 118 2.88 11.85 23.74
C GLU A 118 2.31 11.71 22.32
#